data_AF-A0A9D2KLE6-F1
#
_entry.id   AF-A0A9D2KLE6-F1
#
_cell.length_a   1.000
_cell.length_b   1.000
_cell.length_c   1.000
_cell.angle_alpha   90.00
_cell.angle_beta   90.00
_cell.angle_gamma   90.00
#
_symmetry.space_group_name_H-M   'P 1'
#
loop_
_entity.id
_entity.type
_entity.pdbx_description
1 polymer ?
#
loop_
_entity_poly.entity_id
_entity_poly.type
_entity_poly.pdbx_seq_one_letter_code
_entity_poly.pdbx_strand_id
1 'polypeptide(L)'
;MSHPIMVTVDDVRDFLGENARGVLVDVLPSEQYDRHHIPGSAQACVFETAFLDHMSKVAPDRAAPVLVYGAGNSLDAAVAAAKLLGAGYRDVRVFAGGVDAWRAAGQALEGSAPEKVDPAFPPLTPQFSRYSLLPGESVIRWVGRNDNHSHWGTVGLSSGELRFESGRGAGFVTVDMNSLANDDLAGSSWQDALLRHLASEDFFHVARFPEARLRLTELTPLEDASAGMPNYHLKGLAGIRGHEQPVEADISLRNVLDEKEGNRLILAGQLNLDRTLWGVLYGSARYFRYLGMHKVDDLISLDAHVVFRPA
;
A
#
# COMPACT_ATOMS: atom_id res chain seq x y z
N MET A 1 13.75 -18.42 29.00
CA MET A 1 13.43 -17.11 28.41
C MET A 1 12.37 -16.48 29.31
N SER A 2 12.49 -15.22 29.68
CA SER A 2 11.44 -14.54 30.45
C SER A 2 10.21 -14.40 29.56
N HIS A 3 9.03 -14.74 30.08
CA HIS A 3 7.75 -14.57 29.38
C HIS A 3 7.01 -13.35 29.95
N PRO A 4 6.25 -12.61 29.13
CA PRO A 4 5.44 -11.52 29.64
C PRO A 4 4.33 -12.03 30.56
N ILE A 5 3.95 -11.21 31.54
CA ILE A 5 2.83 -11.49 32.44
C ILE A 5 1.54 -11.01 31.76
N MET A 6 0.60 -11.90 31.47
CA MET A 6 -0.69 -11.53 30.90
C MET A 6 -1.60 -10.93 31.96
N VAL A 7 -2.29 -9.84 31.63
CA VAL A 7 -3.17 -9.11 32.57
C VAL A 7 -4.57 -8.90 32.01
N THR A 8 -5.56 -8.77 32.90
CA THR A 8 -6.98 -8.50 32.62
C THR A 8 -7.32 -7.01 32.76
N VAL A 9 -8.55 -6.62 32.42
CA VAL A 9 -9.04 -5.23 32.63
C VAL A 9 -8.91 -4.80 34.09
N ASP A 10 -9.22 -5.70 35.03
CA ASP A 10 -9.14 -5.41 36.46
C ASP A 10 -7.70 -5.16 36.90
N ASP A 11 -6.77 -6.00 36.44
CA ASP A 11 -5.35 -5.82 36.69
C ASP A 11 -4.81 -4.49 36.13
N VAL A 12 -5.33 -4.00 34.99
CA VAL A 12 -4.96 -2.67 34.47
C VAL A 12 -5.47 -1.55 35.38
N ARG A 13 -6.69 -1.66 35.91
CA ARG A 13 -7.24 -0.66 36.86
C ARG A 13 -6.42 -0.64 38.16
N ASP A 14 -6.10 -1.81 38.70
CA ASP A 14 -5.27 -1.94 39.89
C ASP A 14 -3.86 -1.39 39.61
N PHE A 15 -3.33 -1.63 38.40
CA PHE A 15 -2.05 -1.06 37.98
C PHE A 15 -2.06 0.48 38.02
N LEU A 16 -3.11 1.12 37.50
CA LEU A 16 -3.27 2.58 37.52
C LEU A 16 -3.46 3.14 38.93
N GLY A 17 -4.08 2.39 39.84
CA GLY A 17 -4.35 2.83 41.22
C GLY A 17 -3.19 2.60 42.20
N GLU A 18 -2.40 1.54 42.01
CA GLU A 18 -1.48 1.04 43.04
C GLU A 18 0.01 1.15 42.66
N ASN A 19 0.36 1.23 41.37
CA ASN A 19 1.75 1.22 40.92
C ASN A 19 2.27 2.62 40.61
N ALA A 20 2.53 3.44 41.64
CA ALA A 20 3.07 4.79 41.49
C ALA A 20 4.44 4.90 40.76
N ARG A 21 5.11 3.77 40.49
CA ARG A 21 6.37 3.69 39.74
C ARG A 21 6.26 2.91 38.42
N GLY A 22 5.11 2.30 38.15
CA GLY A 22 4.88 1.56 36.92
C GLY A 22 4.48 2.50 35.78
N VAL A 23 4.67 2.05 34.54
CA VAL A 23 4.24 2.80 33.35
C VAL A 23 3.31 1.95 32.50
N LEU A 24 2.12 2.50 32.21
CA LEU A 24 1.19 1.96 31.22
C LEU A 24 1.55 2.54 29.86
N VAL A 25 1.70 1.70 28.83
CA VAL A 25 2.16 2.13 27.51
C VAL A 25 1.21 1.65 26.43
N ASP A 26 0.67 2.60 25.67
CA ASP A 26 0.00 2.36 24.40
C ASP A 26 1.04 2.19 23.30
N VAL A 27 1.00 1.05 22.61
CA VAL A 27 1.98 0.71 21.58
C VAL A 27 1.51 0.99 20.14
N LEU A 28 0.37 1.66 19.99
CA LEU A 28 -0.18 2.06 18.69
C LEU A 28 0.45 3.38 18.17
N PRO A 29 0.28 3.69 16.86
CA PRO A 29 0.71 4.97 16.29
C PRO A 29 0.12 6.19 17.01
N SER A 30 0.83 7.31 17.00
CA SER A 30 0.42 8.55 17.70
C SER A 30 -0.95 9.05 17.26
N GLU A 31 -1.29 8.88 15.98
CA GLU A 31 -2.58 9.29 15.43
C GLU A 31 -3.75 8.52 16.07
N GLN A 32 -3.53 7.25 16.44
CA GLN A 32 -4.54 6.47 17.15
C GLN A 32 -4.63 6.90 18.61
N TYR A 33 -3.47 7.07 19.25
CA TYR A 33 -3.38 7.51 20.65
C TYR A 33 -4.05 8.87 20.87
N ASP A 34 -3.76 9.87 20.02
CA ASP A 34 -4.32 11.22 20.10
C ASP A 34 -5.85 11.23 19.95
N ARG A 35 -6.41 10.20 19.30
CA ARG A 35 -7.84 10.02 19.13
C ARG A 35 -8.47 9.33 20.31
N HIS A 36 -7.88 8.21 20.75
CA HIS A 36 -8.33 7.52 21.95
C HIS A 36 -7.23 6.66 22.59
N HIS A 37 -7.12 6.69 23.91
CA HIS A 37 -6.19 5.86 24.68
C HIS A 37 -6.71 5.62 26.12
N ILE A 38 -6.12 4.65 26.81
CA ILE A 38 -6.42 4.38 28.21
C ILE A 38 -5.84 5.53 29.06
N PRO A 39 -6.62 6.15 29.96
CA PRO A 39 -6.17 7.28 30.78
C PRO A 39 -4.86 7.02 31.50
N GLY A 40 -3.96 8.00 31.49
CA GLY A 40 -2.66 7.94 32.16
C GLY A 40 -1.62 7.02 31.50
N SER A 41 -1.90 6.48 30.32
CA SER A 41 -0.89 5.79 29.51
C SER A 41 0.12 6.78 28.91
N ALA A 42 1.29 6.28 28.56
CA ALA A 42 2.24 6.94 27.67
C ALA A 42 2.15 6.30 26.27
N GLN A 43 2.47 7.06 25.23
CA GLN A 43 2.49 6.53 23.86
C GLN A 43 3.91 6.09 23.47
N ALA A 44 4.07 4.90 22.91
CA ALA A 44 5.30 4.46 22.25
C ALA A 44 5.03 3.42 21.16
N CYS A 45 4.93 3.86 19.91
CA CYS A 45 4.57 2.98 18.78
C CYS A 45 5.60 1.85 18.57
N VAL A 46 5.15 0.60 18.66
CA VAL A 46 6.02 -0.58 18.50
C VAL A 46 6.59 -0.73 17.08
N PHE A 47 5.97 -0.09 16.09
CA PHE A 47 6.37 -0.15 14.68
C PHE A 47 7.46 0.87 14.32
N GLU A 48 7.75 1.84 15.20
CA GLU A 48 8.83 2.79 14.99
C GLU A 48 10.20 2.14 15.22
N THR A 49 11.17 2.49 14.37
CA THR A 49 12.57 2.05 14.54
C THR A 49 13.17 2.56 15.85
N ALA A 50 12.71 3.72 16.33
CA ALA A 50 13.13 4.33 17.58
C ALA A 50 12.38 3.82 18.83
N PHE A 51 11.54 2.79 18.71
CA PHE A 51 10.70 2.29 19.81
C PHE A 51 11.48 2.08 21.12
N LEU A 52 12.64 1.39 21.08
CA LEU A 52 13.44 1.13 22.29
C LEU A 52 14.09 2.39 22.87
N ASP A 53 14.50 3.33 22.02
CA ASP A 53 15.05 4.62 22.47
C ASP A 53 13.97 5.46 23.13
N HIS A 54 12.74 5.44 22.60
CA HIS A 54 11.59 6.08 23.22
C HIS A 54 11.27 5.45 24.58
N MET A 55 11.22 4.12 24.64
CA MET A 55 10.98 3.38 25.88
C MET A 55 12.04 3.65 26.95
N SER A 56 13.30 3.88 26.58
CA SER A 56 14.34 4.27 27.55
C SER A 56 14.09 5.62 28.23
N LYS A 57 13.28 6.49 27.62
CA LYS A 57 12.86 7.78 28.18
C LYS A 57 11.56 7.66 28.98
N VAL A 58 10.61 6.88 28.45
CA VAL A 58 9.28 6.66 29.06
C VAL A 58 9.40 5.81 30.33
N ALA A 59 10.18 4.73 30.28
CA ALA A 59 10.43 3.82 31.39
C ALA A 59 11.95 3.59 31.55
N PRO A 60 12.70 4.55 32.14
CA PRO A 60 14.16 4.43 32.28
C PRO A 60 14.59 3.36 33.28
N ASP A 61 13.76 3.08 34.30
CA ASP A 61 14.01 2.00 35.25
C ASP A 61 13.54 0.65 34.69
N ARG A 62 14.50 -0.15 34.22
CA ARG A 62 14.23 -1.49 33.64
C ARG A 62 13.74 -2.52 34.68
N ALA A 63 13.82 -2.22 35.97
CA ALA A 63 13.28 -3.06 37.03
C ALA A 63 11.84 -2.66 37.41
N ALA A 64 11.40 -1.45 37.05
CA ALA A 64 10.03 -1.01 37.30
C ALA A 64 9.04 -1.75 36.40
N PRO A 65 7.79 -1.98 36.86
CA PRO A 65 6.75 -2.59 36.05
C PRO A 65 6.41 -1.76 34.80
N VAL A 66 6.40 -2.40 33.63
CA VAL A 66 5.92 -1.82 32.37
C VAL A 66 4.76 -2.66 31.86
N LEU A 67 3.57 -2.06 31.76
CA LEU A 67 2.38 -2.69 31.22
C LEU A 67 2.14 -2.15 29.82
N VAL A 68 2.20 -3.01 28.80
CA VAL A 68 1.94 -2.63 27.42
C VAL A 68 0.57 -3.11 26.95
N TYR A 69 -0.09 -2.30 26.13
CA TYR A 69 -1.32 -2.64 25.43
C TYR A 69 -1.33 -2.01 24.04
N GLY A 70 -2.12 -2.55 23.12
CA GLY A 70 -2.37 -1.93 21.82
C GLY A 70 -3.84 -2.08 21.43
N ALA A 71 -4.13 -2.49 20.19
CA ALA A 71 -5.51 -2.47 19.70
C ALA A 71 -6.39 -3.50 20.42
N GLY A 72 -5.86 -4.72 20.59
CA GLY A 72 -6.65 -5.90 20.94
C GLY A 72 -6.85 -6.79 19.72
N ASN A 73 -6.97 -8.11 19.94
CA ASN A 73 -7.01 -9.10 18.86
C ASN A 73 -5.89 -8.94 17.81
N SER A 74 -4.73 -8.50 18.26
CA SER A 74 -3.56 -8.14 17.46
C SER A 74 -2.28 -8.60 18.16
N LEU A 75 -1.15 -8.56 17.45
CA LEU A 75 0.15 -8.95 18.00
C LEU A 75 0.97 -7.78 18.54
N ASP A 76 0.48 -6.55 18.47
CA ASP A 76 1.24 -5.34 18.80
C ASP A 76 1.84 -5.36 20.23
N ALA A 77 1.02 -5.57 21.25
CA ALA A 77 1.44 -5.61 22.65
C ALA A 77 2.40 -6.78 22.94
N ALA A 78 2.17 -7.95 22.31
CA ALA A 78 3.05 -9.10 22.44
C ALA A 78 4.43 -8.85 21.81
N VAL A 79 4.47 -8.21 20.64
CA VAL A 79 5.72 -7.80 19.96
C VAL A 79 6.46 -6.75 20.80
N ALA A 80 5.74 -5.77 21.34
CA ALA A 80 6.33 -4.75 22.19
C ALA A 80 6.97 -5.37 23.45
N ALA A 81 6.27 -6.28 24.09
CA ALA A 81 6.79 -6.98 25.26
C ALA A 81 8.03 -7.82 24.94
N ALA A 82 8.05 -8.54 23.82
CA ALA A 82 9.23 -9.29 23.40
C ALA A 82 10.44 -8.38 23.17
N LYS A 83 10.25 -7.21 22.53
CA LYS A 83 11.31 -6.20 22.35
C LYS A 83 11.83 -5.67 23.69
N LEU A 84 10.94 -5.34 24.63
CA LEU A 84 11.32 -4.83 25.96
C LEU A 84 12.08 -5.88 26.79
N LEU A 85 11.61 -7.12 26.82
CA LEU A 85 12.30 -8.22 27.49
C LEU A 85 13.69 -8.45 26.90
N GLY A 86 13.81 -8.43 25.56
CA GLY A 86 15.09 -8.50 24.87
C GLY A 86 16.03 -7.33 25.18
N ALA A 87 15.49 -6.15 25.46
CA ALA A 87 16.22 -4.96 25.89
C ALA A 87 16.54 -4.95 27.40
N GLY A 88 16.14 -5.98 28.16
CA GLY A 88 16.48 -6.15 29.57
C GLY A 88 15.52 -5.52 30.58
N TYR A 89 14.30 -5.17 30.16
CA TYR A 89 13.19 -4.91 31.08
C TYR A 89 12.78 -6.21 31.78
N ARG A 90 12.52 -6.15 33.09
CA ARG A 90 12.38 -7.35 33.92
C ARG A 90 10.94 -7.69 34.32
N ASP A 91 10.10 -6.68 34.48
CA ASP A 91 8.66 -6.83 34.78
C ASP A 91 7.87 -6.21 33.63
N VAL A 92 7.62 -7.02 32.60
CA VAL A 92 6.84 -6.61 31.42
C VAL A 92 5.52 -7.37 31.44
N ARG A 93 4.42 -6.61 31.45
CA ARG A 93 3.05 -7.10 31.50
C ARG A 93 2.32 -6.75 30.21
N VAL A 94 1.45 -7.63 29.74
CA VAL A 94 0.73 -7.50 28.46
C VAL A 94 -0.76 -7.55 28.71
N PHE A 95 -1.43 -6.45 28.39
CA PHE A 95 -2.88 -6.42 28.31
C PHE A 95 -3.33 -6.75 26.89
N ALA A 96 -3.50 -8.05 26.60
CA ALA A 96 -3.83 -8.53 25.25
C ALA A 96 -5.21 -8.10 24.75
N GLY A 97 -6.11 -7.74 25.66
CA GLY A 97 -7.42 -7.20 25.30
C GLY A 97 -7.35 -5.81 24.67
N GLY A 98 -6.26 -5.07 24.91
CA GLY A 98 -6.03 -3.76 24.33
C GLY A 98 -7.11 -2.73 24.63
N VAL A 99 -7.12 -1.66 23.83
CA VAL A 99 -8.14 -0.60 23.91
C VAL A 99 -9.54 -1.13 23.63
N ASP A 100 -9.67 -2.20 22.84
CA ASP A 100 -10.97 -2.82 22.52
C ASP A 100 -11.64 -3.45 23.74
N ALA A 101 -10.91 -4.27 24.50
CA ALA A 101 -11.46 -4.89 25.72
C ALA A 101 -11.73 -3.85 26.83
N TRP A 102 -10.88 -2.82 26.91
CA TRP A 102 -11.09 -1.70 27.84
C TRP A 102 -12.40 -0.96 27.56
N ARG A 103 -12.63 -0.62 26.28
CA ARG A 103 -13.88 -0.01 25.81
C ARG A 103 -15.08 -0.93 26.03
N ALA A 104 -14.96 -2.21 25.68
CA ALA A 104 -16.04 -3.19 25.86
C ALA A 104 -16.44 -3.37 27.34
N ALA A 105 -15.52 -3.13 28.27
CA ALA A 105 -15.76 -3.12 29.72
C ALA A 105 -16.37 -1.79 30.24
N GLY A 106 -16.77 -0.88 29.35
CA GLY A 106 -17.40 0.39 29.69
C GLY A 106 -16.47 1.39 30.40
N GLN A 107 -15.16 1.19 30.28
CA GLN A 107 -14.17 2.08 30.89
C GLN A 107 -13.97 3.34 30.03
N ALA A 108 -13.65 4.45 30.69
CA ALA A 108 -13.42 5.72 30.01
C ALA A 108 -12.10 5.70 29.20
N LEU A 109 -12.10 6.37 28.05
CA LEU A 109 -10.93 6.63 27.22
C LEU A 109 -10.67 8.15 27.15
N GLU A 110 -9.42 8.54 27.06
CA GLU A 110 -8.97 9.92 26.82
C GLU A 110 -8.64 10.12 25.33
N GLY A 111 -8.70 11.36 24.83
CA GLY A 111 -8.33 11.70 23.45
C GLY A 111 -9.34 12.62 22.76
N SER A 112 -9.08 12.94 21.50
CA SER A 112 -9.91 13.84 20.69
C SER A 112 -11.22 13.20 20.18
N ALA A 113 -11.31 11.87 20.15
CA ALA A 113 -12.47 11.11 19.67
C ALA A 113 -12.63 9.76 20.42
N PRO A 114 -12.82 9.76 21.75
CA PRO A 114 -12.77 8.56 22.60
C PRO A 114 -13.82 7.48 22.25
N GLU A 115 -14.96 7.91 21.71
CA GLU A 115 -16.09 7.05 21.33
C GLU A 115 -15.99 6.51 19.89
N LYS A 116 -15.13 7.10 19.05
CA LYS A 116 -15.01 6.68 17.64
C LYS A 116 -14.25 5.35 17.57
N VAL A 117 -14.88 4.36 16.93
CA VAL A 117 -14.26 3.06 16.65
C VAL A 117 -13.86 3.06 15.18
N ASP A 118 -12.56 3.00 14.91
CA ASP A 118 -12.07 2.83 13.55
C ASP A 118 -12.03 1.35 13.19
N PRO A 119 -12.41 0.98 11.97
CA PRO A 119 -12.17 -0.38 11.51
C PRO A 119 -10.65 -0.60 11.44
N ALA A 120 -10.18 -1.73 11.97
CA ALA A 120 -8.75 -2.07 11.99
C ALA A 120 -8.11 -2.01 10.59
N PHE A 121 -8.90 -2.28 9.55
CA PHE A 121 -8.54 -2.09 8.15
C PHE A 121 -9.70 -1.43 7.40
N PRO A 122 -9.42 -0.52 6.43
CA PRO A 122 -10.46 0.00 5.57
C PRO A 122 -11.17 -1.14 4.83
N PRO A 123 -12.47 -1.00 4.49
CA PRO A 123 -13.18 -2.00 3.73
C PRO A 123 -12.42 -2.39 2.46
N LEU A 124 -12.34 -3.68 2.17
CA LEU A 124 -11.68 -4.19 0.97
C LEU A 124 -12.55 -4.01 -0.28
N THR A 125 -13.84 -3.73 -0.11
CA THR A 125 -14.78 -3.49 -1.19
C THR A 125 -14.92 -2.00 -1.48
N PRO A 126 -15.05 -1.58 -2.75
CA PRO A 126 -15.38 -0.21 -3.12
C PRO A 126 -16.64 0.29 -2.40
N GLN A 127 -16.59 1.53 -1.92
CA GLN A 127 -17.65 2.17 -1.14
C GLN A 127 -18.67 2.96 -1.98
N PHE A 128 -18.36 3.22 -3.25
CA PHE A 128 -19.18 3.99 -4.17
C PHE A 128 -19.43 3.21 -5.47
N SER A 129 -20.54 3.50 -6.14
CA SER A 129 -20.88 2.82 -7.40
C SER A 129 -20.09 3.35 -8.61
N ARG A 130 -19.45 4.51 -8.49
CA ARG A 130 -18.69 5.16 -9.57
C ARG A 130 -17.49 5.90 -9.05
N TYR A 131 -16.41 5.84 -9.82
CA TYR A 131 -15.17 6.55 -9.58
C TYR A 131 -14.62 7.16 -10.87
N SER A 132 -14.07 8.36 -10.78
CA SER A 132 -13.34 9.05 -11.85
C SER A 132 -11.86 9.15 -11.53
N LEU A 133 -11.00 8.86 -12.50
CA LEU A 133 -9.55 8.88 -12.37
C LEU A 133 -9.03 10.29 -12.04
N LEU A 134 -7.96 10.36 -11.27
CA LEU A 134 -7.19 11.57 -10.96
C LEU A 134 -5.83 11.51 -11.66
N PRO A 135 -5.68 12.18 -12.83
CA PRO A 135 -4.46 12.10 -13.64
C PRO A 135 -3.19 12.43 -12.89
N GLY A 136 -3.18 13.55 -12.15
CA GLY A 136 -2.01 14.04 -11.42
C GLY A 136 -1.60 13.19 -10.20
N GLU A 137 -2.47 12.28 -9.76
CA GLU A 137 -2.20 11.35 -8.66
C GLU A 137 -1.90 9.92 -9.19
N SER A 138 -2.00 9.70 -10.50
CA SER A 138 -1.91 8.37 -11.11
C SER A 138 -0.66 8.21 -11.97
N VAL A 139 0.00 7.06 -11.87
CA VAL A 139 1.22 6.76 -12.61
C VAL A 139 1.35 5.26 -12.88
N ILE A 140 1.90 4.91 -14.04
CA ILE A 140 2.40 3.57 -14.33
C ILE A 140 3.92 3.64 -14.44
N ARG A 141 4.63 2.83 -13.66
CA ARG A 141 6.07 2.61 -13.81
C ARG A 141 6.29 1.47 -14.79
N TRP A 142 7.30 1.59 -15.63
CA TRP A 142 7.65 0.58 -16.63
C TRP A 142 9.12 0.18 -16.51
N VAL A 143 9.43 -1.07 -16.87
CA VAL A 143 10.80 -1.58 -17.00
C VAL A 143 10.93 -2.38 -18.30
N GLY A 144 11.89 -1.99 -19.14
CA GLY A 144 12.34 -2.74 -20.31
C GLY A 144 13.77 -3.27 -20.10
N ARG A 145 14.08 -4.44 -20.66
CA ARG A 145 15.34 -5.16 -20.37
C ARG A 145 16.02 -5.67 -21.64
N ASN A 146 17.32 -5.88 -21.52
CA ASN A 146 18.13 -6.70 -22.43
C ASN A 146 19.10 -7.56 -21.62
N ASP A 147 20.00 -8.29 -22.29
CA ASP A 147 20.93 -9.22 -21.66
C ASP A 147 21.87 -8.57 -20.61
N ASN A 148 22.09 -7.26 -20.68
CA ASN A 148 23.12 -6.56 -19.89
C ASN A 148 22.58 -5.40 -19.04
N HIS A 149 21.44 -4.83 -19.40
CA HIS A 149 20.91 -3.59 -18.82
C HIS A 149 19.38 -3.59 -18.80
N SER A 150 18.84 -2.70 -17.98
CA SER A 150 17.43 -2.35 -17.95
C SER A 150 17.27 -0.85 -17.99
N HIS A 151 16.23 -0.39 -18.68
CA HIS A 151 15.74 0.99 -18.60
C HIS A 151 14.41 1.01 -17.88
N TRP A 152 14.15 2.06 -17.10
CA TRP A 152 12.89 2.23 -16.39
C TRP A 152 12.45 3.68 -16.37
N GLY A 153 11.16 3.88 -16.13
CA GLY A 153 10.59 5.20 -16.04
C GLY A 153 9.10 5.15 -15.77
N THR A 154 8.40 6.20 -16.20
CA THR A 154 6.97 6.37 -15.94
C THR A 154 6.19 6.70 -17.19
N VAL A 155 4.88 6.49 -17.13
CA VAL A 155 3.90 7.03 -18.07
C VAL A 155 2.65 7.42 -17.28
N GLY A 156 2.10 8.59 -17.60
CA GLY A 156 0.93 9.17 -16.97
C GLY A 156 -0.39 8.71 -17.60
N LEU A 157 -1.47 8.92 -16.85
CA LEU A 157 -2.84 8.60 -17.26
C LEU A 157 -3.63 9.87 -17.49
N SER A 158 -4.42 9.93 -18.56
CA SER A 158 -5.21 11.12 -18.92
C SER A 158 -6.65 11.07 -18.42
N SER A 159 -7.24 9.87 -18.37
CA SER A 159 -8.64 9.69 -17.96
C SER A 159 -8.93 8.24 -17.57
N GLY A 160 -10.04 8.03 -16.88
CA GLY A 160 -10.51 6.71 -16.50
C GLY A 160 -11.78 6.78 -15.68
N GLU A 161 -12.57 5.71 -15.73
CA GLU A 161 -13.78 5.54 -14.95
C GLU A 161 -13.86 4.09 -14.48
N LEU A 162 -14.24 3.88 -13.22
CA LEU A 162 -14.65 2.59 -12.70
C LEU A 162 -16.10 2.65 -12.24
N ARG A 163 -16.85 1.58 -12.47
CA ARG A 163 -18.19 1.39 -11.96
C ARG A 163 -18.26 0.08 -11.21
N PHE A 164 -19.03 0.07 -10.13
CA PHE A 164 -19.26 -1.11 -9.31
C PHE A 164 -20.74 -1.38 -9.12
N GLU A 165 -21.11 -2.64 -9.24
CA GLU A 165 -22.44 -3.17 -8.97
C GLU A 165 -22.30 -4.52 -8.27
N SER A 166 -22.93 -4.68 -7.10
CA SER A 166 -22.84 -5.91 -6.30
C SER A 166 -21.39 -6.38 -6.04
N GLY A 167 -20.49 -5.44 -5.75
CA GLY A 167 -19.07 -5.70 -5.47
C GLY A 167 -18.20 -6.01 -6.69
N ARG A 168 -18.79 -6.27 -7.86
CA ARG A 168 -18.08 -6.45 -9.14
C ARG A 168 -17.95 -5.12 -9.85
N GLY A 169 -16.89 -4.95 -10.63
CA GLY A 169 -16.67 -3.71 -11.36
C GLY A 169 -16.24 -3.90 -12.81
N ALA A 170 -16.28 -2.79 -13.54
CA ALA A 170 -15.81 -2.65 -14.91
C ALA A 170 -15.46 -1.18 -15.16
N GLY A 171 -14.78 -0.89 -16.27
CA GLY A 171 -14.39 0.48 -16.57
C GLY A 171 -13.30 0.60 -17.61
N PHE A 172 -12.56 1.70 -17.54
CA PHE A 172 -11.39 1.90 -18.38
C PHE A 172 -10.38 2.83 -17.71
N VAL A 173 -9.14 2.75 -18.18
CA VAL A 173 -8.11 3.78 -17.98
C VAL A 173 -7.44 4.07 -19.33
N THR A 174 -7.12 5.33 -19.56
CA THR A 174 -6.42 5.82 -20.74
C THR A 174 -5.07 6.40 -20.32
N VAL A 175 -4.02 5.92 -20.97
CA VAL A 175 -2.62 6.32 -20.78
C VAL A 175 -2.28 7.37 -21.85
N ASP A 176 -1.68 8.48 -21.44
CA ASP A 176 -1.14 9.47 -22.37
C ASP A 176 0.29 9.07 -22.74
N MET A 177 0.48 8.57 -23.97
CA MET A 177 1.78 8.09 -24.41
C MET A 177 2.79 9.22 -24.63
N ASN A 178 2.35 10.49 -24.70
CA ASN A 178 3.25 11.65 -24.76
C ASN A 178 3.90 11.95 -23.40
N SER A 179 3.34 11.41 -22.31
CA SER A 179 3.88 11.58 -20.96
C SER A 179 4.95 10.54 -20.58
N LEU A 180 5.39 9.73 -21.54
CA LEU A 180 6.43 8.71 -21.33
C LEU A 180 7.74 9.38 -20.90
N ALA A 181 8.25 8.96 -19.75
CA ALA A 181 9.49 9.44 -19.15
C ALA A 181 10.44 8.27 -18.84
N ASN A 182 11.72 8.58 -18.74
CA ASN A 182 12.79 7.64 -18.39
C ASN A 182 13.59 8.21 -17.20
N ASP A 183 13.77 7.40 -16.15
CA ASP A 183 14.34 7.85 -14.89
C ASP A 183 15.82 7.47 -14.74
N ASP A 184 16.24 6.30 -15.27
CA ASP A 184 17.60 5.80 -15.06
C ASP A 184 18.68 6.58 -15.82
N LEU A 185 18.32 7.22 -16.94
CA LEU A 185 19.24 8.04 -17.72
C LEU A 185 19.08 9.55 -17.45
N ALA A 186 18.38 9.93 -16.38
CA ALA A 186 18.06 11.32 -16.07
C ALA A 186 19.28 12.26 -16.16
N GLY A 187 19.17 13.30 -16.97
CA GLY A 187 20.22 14.31 -17.15
C GLY A 187 21.34 13.92 -18.13
N SER A 188 21.25 12.75 -18.77
CA SER A 188 22.20 12.33 -19.82
C SER A 188 21.67 12.62 -21.23
N SER A 189 22.57 12.72 -22.21
CA SER A 189 22.19 12.83 -23.63
C SER A 189 21.48 11.58 -24.18
N TRP A 190 21.57 10.45 -23.47
CA TRP A 190 20.95 9.18 -23.86
C TRP A 190 19.47 9.12 -23.51
N GLN A 191 19.01 9.91 -22.53
CA GLN A 191 17.61 9.98 -22.13
C GLN A 191 16.73 10.42 -23.31
N ASP A 192 17.07 11.55 -23.94
CA ASP A 192 16.33 12.08 -25.10
C ASP A 192 16.41 11.17 -26.33
N ALA A 193 17.53 10.47 -26.51
CA ALA A 193 17.69 9.50 -27.60
C ALA A 193 16.75 8.30 -27.39
N LEU A 194 16.71 7.74 -26.18
CA LEU A 194 15.83 6.63 -25.83
C LEU A 194 14.35 7.02 -25.96
N LEU A 195 13.94 8.15 -25.39
CA LEU A 195 12.54 8.60 -25.43
C LEU A 195 12.06 8.84 -26.87
N ARG A 196 12.89 9.46 -27.72
CA ARG A 196 12.56 9.61 -29.15
C ARG A 196 12.43 8.27 -29.85
N HIS A 197 13.24 7.28 -29.49
CA HIS A 197 13.17 5.94 -30.09
C HIS A 197 11.92 5.18 -29.63
N LEU A 198 11.59 5.21 -28.34
CA LEU A 198 10.35 4.62 -27.82
C LEU A 198 9.10 5.25 -28.45
N ALA A 199 9.15 6.56 -28.73
CA ALA A 199 8.06 7.27 -29.39
C ALA A 199 7.91 6.97 -30.89
N SER A 200 8.94 6.41 -31.54
CA SER A 200 8.98 6.20 -32.99
C SER A 200 8.18 4.98 -33.45
N GLU A 201 8.09 4.78 -34.77
CA GLU A 201 7.40 3.64 -35.39
C GLU A 201 8.00 2.26 -35.04
N ASP A 202 9.26 2.24 -34.60
CA ASP A 202 9.93 1.02 -34.14
C ASP A 202 9.27 0.48 -32.85
N PHE A 203 8.71 1.38 -32.03
CA PHE A 203 8.08 1.07 -30.76
C PHE A 203 6.61 1.48 -30.73
N PHE A 204 6.26 2.56 -30.04
CA PHE A 204 4.87 2.90 -29.74
C PHE A 204 4.19 3.77 -30.80
N HIS A 205 4.97 4.37 -31.70
CA HIS A 205 4.49 5.25 -32.76
C HIS A 205 3.52 6.32 -32.22
N VAL A 206 3.97 7.05 -31.21
CA VAL A 206 3.14 7.95 -30.37
C VAL A 206 2.46 9.04 -31.21
N ALA A 207 3.11 9.53 -32.27
CA ALA A 207 2.51 10.51 -33.18
C ALA A 207 1.20 10.02 -33.83
N ARG A 208 1.07 8.70 -34.07
CA ARG A 208 -0.14 8.08 -34.63
C ARG A 208 -1.04 7.50 -33.55
N PHE A 209 -0.47 7.01 -32.47
CA PHE A 209 -1.17 6.41 -31.33
C PHE A 209 -0.81 7.15 -30.03
N PRO A 210 -1.32 8.37 -29.84
CA PRO A 210 -0.98 9.19 -28.66
C PRO A 210 -1.56 8.62 -27.36
N GLU A 211 -2.49 7.67 -27.47
CA GLU A 211 -3.14 7.04 -26.32
C GLU A 211 -3.00 5.51 -26.38
N ALA A 212 -2.81 4.91 -25.21
CA ALA A 212 -3.07 3.50 -24.97
C ALA A 212 -4.23 3.36 -23.99
N ARG A 213 -5.05 2.32 -24.10
CA ARG A 213 -6.25 2.18 -23.27
C ARG A 213 -6.41 0.77 -22.74
N LEU A 214 -6.62 0.63 -21.43
CA LEU A 214 -7.10 -0.61 -20.84
C LEU A 214 -8.60 -0.50 -20.63
N ARG A 215 -9.36 -1.36 -21.30
CA ARG A 215 -10.79 -1.55 -21.04
C ARG A 215 -10.94 -2.69 -20.03
N LEU A 216 -11.30 -2.35 -18.80
CA LEU A 216 -11.56 -3.32 -17.74
C LEU A 216 -12.95 -3.92 -17.97
N THR A 217 -12.99 -5.18 -18.39
CA THR A 217 -14.24 -5.92 -18.59
C THR A 217 -14.80 -6.44 -17.28
N GLU A 218 -13.92 -6.80 -16.36
CA GLU A 218 -14.31 -7.38 -15.08
C GLU A 218 -13.28 -7.06 -13.99
N LEU A 219 -13.80 -6.70 -12.81
CA LEU A 219 -13.11 -6.61 -11.54
C LEU A 219 -13.92 -7.43 -10.54
N THR A 220 -13.40 -8.56 -10.10
CA THR A 220 -14.09 -9.44 -9.15
C THR A 220 -13.35 -9.51 -7.81
N PRO A 221 -14.05 -9.41 -6.67
CA PRO A 221 -13.43 -9.61 -5.38
C PRO A 221 -12.76 -10.98 -5.26
N LEU A 222 -11.63 -11.04 -4.57
CA LEU A 222 -11.02 -12.28 -4.10
C LEU A 222 -11.50 -12.54 -2.66
N GLU A 223 -12.23 -13.63 -2.45
CA GLU A 223 -13.01 -13.88 -1.22
C GLU A 223 -12.15 -13.94 0.07
N ASP A 224 -10.91 -14.43 -0.04
CA ASP A 224 -10.01 -14.66 1.11
C ASP A 224 -8.86 -13.64 1.22
N ALA A 225 -8.98 -12.49 0.55
CA ALA A 225 -7.90 -11.50 0.54
C ALA A 225 -7.74 -10.80 1.90
N SER A 226 -6.54 -10.83 2.47
CA SER A 226 -6.19 -10.03 3.63
C SER A 226 -5.84 -8.58 3.24
N ALA A 227 -6.00 -7.64 4.18
CA ALA A 227 -5.51 -6.28 4.02
C ALA A 227 -3.99 -6.29 3.79
N GLY A 228 -3.57 -6.02 2.55
CA GLY A 228 -2.15 -6.04 2.13
C GLY A 228 -1.86 -6.95 0.94
N MET A 229 -2.75 -7.88 0.62
CA MET A 229 -2.68 -8.73 -0.58
C MET A 229 -3.55 -8.15 -1.71
N PRO A 230 -3.33 -8.54 -2.98
CA PRO A 230 -4.34 -8.36 -4.02
C PRO A 230 -5.70 -8.88 -3.54
N ASN A 231 -6.74 -8.07 -3.77
CA ASN A 231 -8.10 -8.34 -3.30
C ASN A 231 -9.14 -8.32 -4.42
N TYR A 232 -8.69 -8.11 -5.66
CA TYR A 232 -9.51 -8.18 -6.86
C TYR A 232 -8.77 -8.89 -7.99
N HIS A 233 -9.49 -9.68 -8.76
CA HIS A 233 -9.04 -10.19 -10.05
C HIS A 233 -9.53 -9.27 -11.16
N LEU A 234 -8.61 -8.79 -12.00
CA LEU A 234 -8.87 -7.91 -13.13
C LEU A 234 -8.81 -8.71 -14.42
N LYS A 235 -9.81 -8.53 -15.27
CA LYS A 235 -9.79 -8.90 -16.69
C LYS A 235 -10.05 -7.69 -17.56
N GLY A 236 -9.34 -7.59 -18.67
CA GLY A 236 -9.57 -6.51 -19.62
C GLY A 236 -8.93 -6.73 -20.97
N LEU A 237 -9.17 -5.78 -21.87
CA LEU A 237 -8.47 -5.66 -23.15
C LEU A 237 -7.56 -4.44 -23.10
N ALA A 238 -6.26 -4.66 -23.27
CA ALA A 238 -5.28 -3.59 -23.41
C ALA A 238 -5.09 -3.27 -24.90
N GLY A 239 -5.44 -2.05 -25.27
CA GLY A 239 -5.23 -1.43 -26.58
C GLY A 239 -3.91 -0.66 -26.60
N ILE A 240 -2.92 -1.15 -27.34
CA ILE A 240 -1.62 -0.49 -27.53
C ILE A 240 -1.30 -0.52 -29.03
N ARG A 241 -0.87 0.63 -29.59
CA ARG A 241 -0.50 0.75 -31.02
C ARG A 241 -1.61 0.27 -31.98
N GLY A 242 -2.88 0.46 -31.61
CA GLY A 242 -4.03 0.03 -32.40
C GLY A 242 -4.33 -1.47 -32.38
N HIS A 243 -3.60 -2.26 -31.59
CA HIS A 243 -3.88 -3.68 -31.35
C HIS A 243 -4.53 -3.85 -29.98
N GLU A 244 -5.53 -4.73 -29.86
CA GLU A 244 -6.14 -5.11 -28.59
C GLU A 244 -5.77 -6.55 -28.22
N GLN A 245 -5.32 -6.76 -26.99
CA GLN A 245 -5.03 -8.09 -26.45
C GLN A 245 -5.62 -8.25 -25.05
N PRO A 246 -6.07 -9.45 -24.68
CA PRO A 246 -6.55 -9.73 -23.33
C PRO A 246 -5.41 -9.64 -22.32
N VAL A 247 -5.71 -9.10 -21.15
CA VAL A 247 -4.81 -9.07 -19.99
C VAL A 247 -5.60 -9.43 -18.73
N GLU A 248 -4.96 -10.18 -17.84
CA GLU A 248 -5.51 -10.56 -16.54
C GLU A 248 -4.45 -10.36 -15.46
N ALA A 249 -4.86 -9.91 -14.27
CA ALA A 249 -3.96 -9.70 -13.13
C ALA A 249 -4.74 -9.69 -11.81
N ASP A 250 -4.10 -10.14 -10.74
CA ASP A 250 -4.61 -9.88 -9.39
C ASP A 250 -4.08 -8.52 -8.93
N ILE A 251 -4.99 -7.64 -8.51
CA ILE A 251 -4.73 -6.24 -8.15
C ILE A 251 -5.29 -5.93 -6.76
N SER A 252 -4.76 -4.87 -6.16
CA SER A 252 -5.26 -4.28 -4.92
C SER A 252 -6.15 -3.08 -5.20
N LEU A 253 -7.40 -3.11 -4.74
CA LEU A 253 -8.24 -1.94 -4.56
C LEU A 253 -8.21 -1.51 -3.08
N ARG A 254 -7.87 -0.26 -2.82
CA ARG A 254 -7.77 0.28 -1.46
C ARG A 254 -8.62 1.53 -1.33
N ASN A 255 -9.55 1.52 -0.40
CA ASN A 255 -10.28 2.73 -0.02
C ASN A 255 -9.40 3.57 0.90
N VAL A 256 -9.15 4.81 0.53
CA VAL A 256 -8.54 5.82 1.40
C VAL A 256 -9.65 6.80 1.75
N LEU A 257 -10.06 6.77 3.02
CA LEU A 257 -11.13 7.63 3.52
C LEU A 257 -10.47 8.82 4.24
N ASP A 258 -10.62 10.01 3.68
CA ASP A 258 -10.02 11.23 4.21
C ASP A 258 -11.04 12.37 4.17
N GLU A 259 -11.31 12.95 5.34
CA GLU A 259 -12.29 14.03 5.50
C GLU A 259 -11.79 15.38 4.95
N LYS A 260 -10.47 15.57 4.85
CA LYS A 260 -9.84 16.83 4.40
C LYS A 260 -9.50 16.79 2.91
N GLU A 261 -8.88 15.70 2.46
CA GLU A 261 -8.41 15.56 1.08
C GLU A 261 -9.45 14.90 0.17
N GLY A 262 -10.49 14.30 0.76
CA GLY A 262 -11.58 13.61 0.09
C GLY A 262 -11.28 12.15 -0.17
N ASN A 263 -12.32 11.31 -0.18
CA ASN A 263 -12.19 9.88 -0.37
C ASN A 263 -11.52 9.52 -1.71
N ARG A 264 -10.63 8.52 -1.69
CA ARG A 264 -9.99 7.93 -2.87
C ARG A 264 -10.22 6.43 -2.93
N LEU A 265 -10.18 5.91 -4.15
CA LEU A 265 -9.97 4.49 -4.44
C LEU A 265 -8.64 4.35 -5.18
N ILE A 266 -7.71 3.61 -4.62
CA ILE A 266 -6.42 3.32 -5.23
C ILE A 266 -6.46 1.92 -5.83
N LEU A 267 -6.21 1.83 -7.14
CA LEU A 267 -5.92 0.59 -7.84
C LEU A 267 -4.40 0.45 -7.95
N ALA A 268 -3.84 -0.60 -7.34
CA ALA A 268 -2.43 -0.93 -7.42
C ALA A 268 -2.23 -2.35 -7.96
N GLY A 269 -1.28 -2.55 -8.87
CA GLY A 269 -1.06 -3.86 -9.46
C GLY A 269 0.20 -3.94 -10.32
N GLN A 270 0.75 -5.14 -10.43
CA GLN A 270 1.91 -5.42 -11.27
C GLN A 270 1.53 -6.37 -12.40
N LEU A 271 2.03 -6.10 -13.60
CA LEU A 271 1.73 -6.90 -14.77
C LEU A 271 2.95 -6.99 -15.69
N ASN A 272 3.24 -8.19 -16.20
CA ASN A 272 4.19 -8.36 -17.29
C ASN A 272 3.44 -8.48 -18.61
N LEU A 273 3.88 -7.77 -19.64
CA LEU A 273 3.31 -7.81 -20.98
C LEU A 273 4.34 -8.33 -21.98
N ASP A 274 3.94 -9.25 -22.86
CA ASP A 274 4.69 -9.55 -24.08
C ASP A 274 4.40 -8.47 -25.13
N ARG A 275 5.30 -7.49 -25.25
CA ARG A 275 5.12 -6.32 -26.14
C ARG A 275 4.92 -6.71 -27.61
N THR A 276 5.36 -7.91 -28.00
CA THR A 276 5.26 -8.36 -29.40
C THR A 276 3.82 -8.65 -29.81
N LEU A 277 2.92 -8.92 -28.86
CA LEU A 277 1.49 -9.10 -29.12
C LEU A 277 0.81 -7.82 -29.61
N TRP A 278 1.42 -6.65 -29.39
CA TRP A 278 0.96 -5.34 -29.86
C TRP A 278 1.78 -4.80 -31.02
N GLY A 279 2.58 -5.64 -31.69
CA GLY A 279 3.38 -5.24 -32.83
C GLY A 279 4.60 -4.38 -32.50
N VAL A 280 4.97 -4.26 -31.23
CA VAL A 280 6.22 -3.63 -30.79
C VAL A 280 7.34 -4.65 -30.96
N LEU A 281 7.95 -4.72 -32.15
CA LEU A 281 8.85 -5.83 -32.51
C LEU A 281 10.34 -5.50 -32.39
N TYR A 282 10.74 -4.22 -32.36
CA TYR A 282 12.16 -3.82 -32.38
C TYR A 282 13.00 -4.61 -31.38
N GLY A 283 14.15 -5.13 -31.78
CA GLY A 283 15.07 -5.84 -30.89
C GLY A 283 14.58 -7.22 -30.38
N SER A 284 13.42 -7.72 -30.82
CA SER A 284 12.91 -9.04 -30.43
C SER A 284 13.71 -10.16 -31.09
N ALA A 285 14.33 -11.02 -30.28
CA ALA A 285 15.03 -12.21 -30.77
C ALA A 285 14.07 -13.28 -31.36
N ARG A 286 12.75 -13.12 -31.16
CA ARG A 286 11.73 -13.98 -31.79
C ARG A 286 11.62 -13.73 -33.28
N TYR A 287 11.78 -12.48 -33.72
CA TYR A 287 11.56 -12.06 -35.11
C TYR A 287 12.85 -11.67 -35.84
N PHE A 288 13.90 -11.31 -35.11
CA PHE A 288 15.15 -10.83 -35.66
C PHE A 288 16.34 -11.69 -35.23
N ARG A 289 17.40 -11.69 -36.04
CA ARG A 289 18.65 -12.43 -35.80
C ARG A 289 19.84 -11.48 -35.72
N TYR A 290 20.90 -11.93 -35.06
CA TYR A 290 22.18 -11.19 -34.96
C TYR A 290 22.04 -9.79 -34.34
N LEU A 291 21.14 -9.64 -33.36
CA LEU A 291 20.79 -8.36 -32.76
C LEU A 291 21.92 -7.71 -31.94
N GLY A 292 22.83 -8.51 -31.38
CA GLY A 292 23.89 -8.01 -30.50
C GLY A 292 23.32 -7.13 -29.39
N MET A 293 23.88 -5.93 -29.22
CA MET A 293 23.47 -4.96 -28.20
C MET A 293 22.09 -4.33 -28.44
N HIS A 294 21.49 -4.54 -29.62
CA HIS A 294 20.14 -4.06 -29.94
C HIS A 294 19.04 -5.04 -29.55
N LYS A 295 19.40 -6.19 -28.95
CA LYS A 295 18.40 -7.09 -28.39
C LYS A 295 17.64 -6.37 -27.27
N VAL A 296 16.32 -6.53 -27.28
CA VAL A 296 15.40 -6.07 -26.24
C VAL A 296 14.43 -7.20 -25.97
N ASP A 297 14.24 -7.54 -24.69
CA ASP A 297 13.38 -8.64 -24.30
C ASP A 297 11.92 -8.39 -24.71
N ASP A 298 11.20 -9.48 -24.97
CA ASP A 298 9.79 -9.42 -25.35
C ASP A 298 8.91 -9.00 -24.14
N LEU A 299 9.31 -9.39 -22.92
CA LEU A 299 8.58 -9.08 -21.70
C LEU A 299 8.99 -7.71 -21.14
N ILE A 300 7.99 -6.86 -20.91
CA ILE A 300 8.12 -5.62 -20.13
C ILE A 300 7.35 -5.76 -18.83
N SER A 301 7.80 -5.08 -17.78
CA SER A 301 7.12 -5.06 -16.48
C SER A 301 6.45 -3.71 -16.27
N LEU A 302 5.22 -3.72 -15.78
CA LEU A 302 4.44 -2.56 -15.37
C LEU A 302 4.11 -2.64 -13.88
N ASP A 303 4.21 -1.51 -13.18
CA ASP A 303 3.72 -1.32 -11.81
C ASP A 303 2.80 -0.10 -11.79
N ALA A 304 1.51 -0.35 -11.65
CA ALA A 304 0.47 0.66 -11.73
C ALA A 304 0.08 1.15 -10.34
N HIS A 305 0.00 2.48 -10.19
CA HIS A 305 -0.63 3.15 -9.06
C HIS A 305 -1.64 4.15 -9.64
N VAL A 306 -2.91 3.78 -9.64
CA VAL A 306 -3.98 4.55 -10.28
C VAL A 306 -4.97 5.00 -9.22
N VAL A 307 -5.15 6.31 -9.11
CA VAL A 307 -5.98 6.91 -8.08
C VAL A 307 -7.26 7.43 -8.71
N PHE A 308 -8.37 7.11 -8.07
CA PHE A 308 -9.69 7.60 -8.44
C PHE A 308 -10.35 8.30 -7.26
N ARG A 309 -11.27 9.21 -7.56
CA ARG A 309 -12.21 9.80 -6.59
C ARG A 309 -13.63 9.32 -6.87
N PRO A 310 -14.52 9.26 -5.87
CA PRO A 310 -15.95 9.07 -6.10
C PRO A 310 -16.50 10.12 -7.07
N ALA A 311 -17.46 9.72 -7.91
CA ALA A 311 -18.04 10.56 -8.96
C ALA A 311 -19.57 10.50 -8.96
#